data_AF-A0AAE1RJR8-F1
#
_entry.id   AF-A0AAE1RJR8-F1
#
_cell.length_a   1.000
_cell.length_b   1.000
_cell.length_c   1.000
_cell.angle_alpha   90.00
_cell.angle_beta   90.00
_cell.angle_gamma   90.00
#
_symmetry.space_group_name_H-M   'P 1'
#
loop_
_entity.id
_entity.type
_entity.pdbx_description
1 polymer ?
#
loop_
_entity_poly.entity_id
_entity_poly.type
_entity_poly.pdbx_seq_one_letter_code
_entity_poly.pdbx_strand_id
1 'polypeptide(L)'
;MCVYICVGANSQSFTNTGALVTCVKNFPESRGAVLGLLKGYAGLSGAMLTQIYHAIYEEFDSLKSKKQALESISQVKLVTEEPKCEISQPQLVTQIPPYATPTSRPSKDQENSSDQEHVSCWKTVFRAPDRGEDYTILQTLFSIDMLILFFATICGVGGTLTAIDNLGQTQIGTSLGYTKTSISTFVSLVSIWNYLGRVVSGFLSEHFLSKYKFPRPLILTITLVISCLGHLLIAFNVPGGLYVASIVIGFCFGAQWPLLYAIISELFGLKYYSTLYNFGSVASPIGSYLLNVRVAGHLYYK
;
A
#
# COMPACT_ATOMS: atom_id res chain seq x y z
N MET A 1 20.12 12.93 -1.51
CA MET A 1 19.09 12.06 -2.11
C MET A 1 18.72 10.87 -1.24
N CYS A 2 19.57 9.86 -1.00
CA CYS A 2 19.17 8.60 -0.34
C CYS A 2 18.42 8.77 0.99
N VAL A 3 18.86 9.67 1.88
CA VAL A 3 18.16 9.96 3.15
C VAL A 3 16.76 10.53 2.91
N TYR A 4 16.60 11.46 1.96
CA TYR A 4 15.30 12.05 1.61
C TYR A 4 14.34 11.00 1.04
N ILE A 5 14.83 10.10 0.17
CA ILE A 5 14.04 8.98 -0.38
C ILE A 5 13.63 8.02 0.74
N CYS A 6 14.54 7.71 1.68
CA CYS A 6 14.25 6.84 2.83
C CYS A 6 13.20 7.45 3.77
N VAL A 7 13.32 8.74 4.10
CA VAL A 7 12.34 9.47 4.92
C VAL A 7 10.98 9.52 4.21
N GLY A 8 10.96 9.84 2.90
CA GLY A 8 9.75 9.85 2.09
C GLY A 8 9.04 8.50 2.08
N ALA A 9 9.74 7.42 1.74
CA ALA A 9 9.19 6.07 1.67
C ALA A 9 8.64 5.56 3.02
N ASN A 10 9.30 5.87 4.14
CA ASN A 10 8.85 5.43 5.46
C ASN A 10 7.78 6.34 6.09
N SER A 11 7.64 7.60 5.64
CA SER A 11 6.69 8.57 6.21
C SER A 11 5.24 8.06 6.22
N GLN A 12 4.80 7.41 5.13
CA GLN A 12 3.47 6.82 5.01
C GLN A 12 3.22 5.75 6.08
N SER A 13 4.22 4.91 6.39
CA SER A 13 4.13 3.86 7.42
C SER A 13 4.01 4.44 8.83
N PHE A 14 4.68 5.55 9.13
CA PHE A 14 4.54 6.27 10.40
C PHE A 14 3.15 6.90 10.55
N THR A 15 2.68 7.66 9.55
CA THR A 15 1.35 8.30 9.58
C THR A 15 0.23 7.25 9.67
N ASN A 16 0.33 6.16 8.89
CA ASN A 16 -0.58 5.02 8.97
C ASN A 16 -0.55 4.35 10.36
N THR A 17 0.63 4.20 10.98
CA THR A 17 0.76 3.66 12.34
C THR A 17 0.05 4.55 13.36
N GLY A 18 0.31 5.86 13.35
CA GLY A 18 -0.33 6.82 14.27
C GLY A 18 -1.85 6.80 14.15
N ALA A 19 -2.37 6.84 12.92
CA ALA A 19 -3.81 6.77 12.66
C ALA A 19 -4.43 5.44 13.13
N LEU A 20 -3.86 4.29 12.75
CA LEU A 20 -4.38 2.97 13.12
C LEU A 20 -4.42 2.76 14.64
N VAL A 21 -3.30 3.05 15.32
CA VAL A 21 -3.17 2.84 16.78
C VAL A 21 -4.13 3.73 17.56
N THR A 22 -4.31 4.99 17.12
CA THR A 22 -5.26 5.93 17.75
C THR A 22 -6.71 5.47 17.52
N CYS A 23 -7.05 5.07 16.29
CA CYS A 23 -8.38 4.60 15.95
C CYS A 23 -8.82 3.37 16.75
N VAL A 24 -8.00 2.32 16.85
CA VAL A 24 -8.39 1.10 17.60
C VAL A 24 -8.41 1.30 19.12
N LYS A 25 -7.70 2.30 19.65
CA LYS A 25 -7.76 2.69 21.06
C LYS A 25 -9.02 3.50 21.39
N ASN A 26 -9.42 4.42 20.51
CA ASN A 26 -10.60 5.25 20.70
C ASN A 26 -11.92 4.51 20.42
N PHE A 27 -11.90 3.48 19.56
CA PHE A 27 -13.08 2.72 19.16
C PHE A 27 -12.92 1.21 19.43
N PRO A 28 -12.86 0.80 20.72
CA PRO A 28 -12.55 -0.58 21.09
C PRO A 28 -13.66 -1.60 20.76
N GLU A 29 -14.90 -1.15 20.55
CA GLU A 29 -16.07 -2.00 20.20
C GLU A 29 -16.36 -2.09 18.70
N SER A 30 -15.76 -1.23 17.88
CA SER A 30 -16.06 -1.12 16.43
C SER A 30 -14.79 -1.16 15.56
N ARG A 31 -13.76 -1.84 16.07
CA ARG A 31 -12.40 -1.85 15.53
C ARG A 31 -12.35 -2.20 14.04
N GLY A 32 -13.03 -3.26 13.62
CA GLY A 32 -13.07 -3.71 12.24
C GLY A 32 -13.71 -2.67 11.32
N ALA A 33 -14.83 -2.06 11.72
CA ALA A 33 -15.47 -1.00 10.95
C ALA A 33 -14.55 0.22 10.76
N VAL A 34 -13.91 0.68 11.84
CA VAL A 34 -12.98 1.82 11.78
C VAL A 34 -11.69 1.49 11.00
N LEU A 35 -11.14 0.28 11.16
CA LEU A 35 -10.01 -0.21 10.37
C LEU A 35 -10.36 -0.31 8.88
N GLY A 36 -11.58 -0.76 8.55
CA GLY A 36 -12.10 -0.86 7.19
C GLY A 36 -12.24 0.50 6.51
N LEU A 37 -12.82 1.49 7.21
CA LEU A 37 -12.91 2.87 6.74
C LEU A 37 -11.53 3.50 6.54
N LEU A 38 -10.66 3.43 7.56
CA LEU A 38 -9.33 4.04 7.52
C LEU A 38 -8.45 3.44 6.41
N LYS A 39 -8.52 2.12 6.19
CA LYS A 39 -7.81 1.46 5.09
C LYS A 39 -8.49 1.63 3.74
N GLY A 40 -9.80 1.83 3.71
CA GLY A 40 -10.57 2.19 2.52
C GLY A 40 -10.16 3.56 1.97
N TYR A 41 -10.01 4.57 2.85
CA TYR A 41 -9.53 5.90 2.46
C TYR A 41 -8.17 5.85 1.75
N ALA A 42 -7.24 5.03 2.26
CA ALA A 42 -5.93 4.80 1.64
C ALA A 42 -5.99 4.09 0.26
N GLY A 43 -7.13 3.50 -0.11
CA GLY A 43 -7.40 3.03 -1.48
C GLY A 43 -7.96 4.14 -2.36
N LEU A 44 -8.93 4.91 -1.86
CA LEU A 44 -9.54 6.05 -2.57
C LEU A 44 -8.50 7.14 -2.91
N SER A 45 -7.57 7.43 -2.00
CA SER A 45 -6.58 8.49 -2.18
C SER A 45 -5.70 8.30 -3.43
N GLY A 46 -5.43 7.05 -3.81
CA GLY A 46 -4.72 6.74 -5.07
C GLY A 46 -5.55 7.14 -6.29
N ALA A 47 -6.82 6.70 -6.35
CA ALA A 47 -7.72 7.04 -7.45
C ALA A 47 -7.99 8.55 -7.56
N MET A 48 -8.16 9.25 -6.42
CA MET A 48 -8.31 10.70 -6.40
C MET A 48 -7.08 11.43 -6.96
N LEU A 49 -5.87 11.02 -6.55
CA LEU A 49 -4.63 11.61 -7.07
C LEU A 49 -4.44 11.34 -8.58
N THR A 50 -4.82 10.17 -9.09
CA THR A 50 -4.79 9.89 -10.54
C THR A 50 -5.75 10.80 -11.32
N GLN A 51 -6.98 11.01 -10.83
CA GLN A 51 -7.95 11.91 -11.47
C GLN A 51 -7.48 13.37 -11.45
N ILE A 52 -6.93 13.83 -10.31
CA ILE A 52 -6.35 15.18 -10.18
C ILE A 52 -5.15 15.36 -11.13
N TYR A 53 -4.28 14.35 -11.24
CA TYR A 53 -3.15 14.37 -12.16
C TYR A 53 -3.60 14.49 -13.63
N HIS A 54 -4.59 13.69 -14.03
CA HIS A 54 -5.17 13.77 -15.38
C HIS A 54 -5.75 15.17 -15.66
N ALA A 55 -6.59 15.70 -14.77
CA ALA A 55 -7.19 17.02 -14.94
C ALA A 55 -6.13 18.12 -15.12
N ILE A 56 -5.09 18.14 -14.28
CA ILE A 56 -3.99 19.11 -14.37
C ILE A 56 -3.17 18.94 -15.65
N TYR A 57 -2.90 17.70 -16.08
CA TYR A 57 -2.08 17.44 -17.27
C TYR A 57 -2.82 17.75 -18.57
N GLU A 58 -4.11 17.41 -18.65
CA GLU A 58 -4.99 17.73 -19.78
C GLU A 58 -5.23 19.24 -19.88
N GLU A 59 -5.37 19.95 -18.75
CA GLU A 59 -5.41 21.42 -18.74
C GLU A 59 -4.08 22.02 -19.21
N PHE A 60 -2.93 21.50 -18.75
CA PHE A 60 -1.62 21.99 -19.17
C PHE A 60 -1.35 21.79 -20.66
N ASP A 61 -1.67 20.62 -21.23
CA ASP A 61 -1.46 20.36 -22.66
C ASP A 61 -2.52 21.07 -23.53
N SER A 62 -3.73 21.34 -23.00
CA SER A 62 -4.71 22.26 -23.60
C SER A 62 -4.20 23.71 -23.64
N LEU A 63 -3.61 24.20 -22.55
CA LEU A 63 -3.01 25.54 -22.47
C LEU A 63 -1.80 25.67 -23.41
N LYS A 64 -0.95 24.63 -23.47
CA LYS A 64 0.17 24.55 -24.40
C LYS A 64 -0.29 24.53 -25.86
N SER A 65 -1.31 23.75 -26.19
CA SER A 65 -1.92 23.73 -27.53
C SER A 65 -2.52 25.09 -27.91
N LYS A 66 -3.22 25.76 -26.98
CA LYS A 66 -3.74 27.13 -27.18
C LYS A 66 -2.61 28.15 -27.38
N LYS A 67 -1.51 28.06 -26.61
CA LYS A 67 -0.34 28.93 -26.76
C LYS A 67 0.33 28.74 -28.13
N GLN A 68 0.54 27.49 -28.55
CA GLN A 68 1.14 27.16 -29.84
C GLN A 68 0.24 27.57 -31.02
N ALA A 69 -1.08 27.45 -30.88
CA ALA A 69 -2.03 28.00 -31.84
C ALA A 69 -1.97 29.54 -31.91
N LEU A 70 -1.92 30.23 -30.77
CA LEU A 70 -1.82 31.69 -30.70
C LEU A 70 -0.50 32.21 -31.30
N GLU A 71 0.61 31.50 -31.08
CA GLU A 71 1.92 31.77 -31.69
C GLU A 71 1.87 31.59 -33.22
N SER A 72 1.20 30.55 -33.73
CA SER A 72 1.01 30.35 -35.18
C SER A 72 0.17 31.48 -35.81
N ILE A 73 -0.90 31.93 -35.14
CA ILE A 73 -1.73 33.06 -35.58
C ILE A 73 -0.93 34.38 -35.55
N SER A 74 -0.03 34.54 -34.57
CA SER A 74 0.84 35.71 -34.48
C SER A 74 1.84 35.78 -35.63
N GLN A 75 2.42 34.65 -36.06
CA GLN A 75 3.31 34.63 -37.24
C GLN A 75 2.55 34.96 -38.54
N VAL A 76 1.32 34.49 -38.70
CA VAL A 76 0.46 34.89 -39.85
C VAL A 76 0.16 36.40 -39.86
N LYS A 77 0.15 37.06 -38.70
CA LYS A 77 -0.14 38.50 -38.56
C LYS A 77 1.09 39.41 -38.63
N LEU A 78 2.31 38.87 -38.66
CA LEU A 78 3.57 39.63 -38.69
C LEU A 78 4.13 39.90 -40.10
N VAL A 79 3.33 39.69 -41.15
CA VAL A 79 3.72 39.95 -42.56
C VAL A 79 3.58 41.45 -42.92
N THR A 80 3.79 42.36 -41.97
CA THR A 80 3.76 43.81 -42.21
C THR A 80 4.72 44.55 -41.27
N GLU A 81 5.78 45.09 -41.86
CA GLU A 81 6.77 46.06 -41.33
C GLU A 81 7.65 45.63 -40.13
N GLU A 82 8.91 45.25 -40.44
CA GLU A 82 10.08 45.64 -39.63
C GLU A 82 10.62 46.99 -40.13
N PRO A 83 11.36 47.73 -39.28
CA PRO A 83 12.77 47.90 -39.62
C PRO A 83 13.75 47.63 -38.46
N LYS A 84 14.98 47.26 -38.85
CA LYS A 84 16.07 46.77 -37.99
C LYS A 84 16.74 47.84 -37.12
N CYS A 85 17.39 47.40 -36.04
CA CYS A 85 18.83 47.66 -35.88
C CYS A 85 19.52 46.50 -35.10
N GLU A 86 20.85 46.51 -35.03
CA GLU A 86 21.72 45.35 -34.79
C GLU A 86 22.88 45.69 -33.83
N ILE A 87 23.62 44.67 -33.35
CA ILE A 87 25.09 44.63 -33.07
C ILE A 87 25.53 43.98 -31.71
N SER A 88 26.32 42.91 -31.86
CA SER A 88 27.41 42.35 -31.02
C SER A 88 27.23 41.76 -29.58
N GLN A 89 27.78 40.55 -29.46
CA GLN A 89 28.37 39.87 -28.28
C GLN A 89 29.89 40.26 -28.15
N PRO A 90 30.82 39.69 -27.31
CA PRO A 90 30.77 38.38 -26.61
C PRO A 90 31.58 38.19 -25.28
N GLN A 91 31.67 36.91 -24.86
CA GLN A 91 32.64 36.29 -23.90
C GLN A 91 32.51 36.68 -22.40
N LEU A 92 32.40 35.77 -21.42
CA LEU A 92 33.13 34.54 -21.02
C LEU A 92 34.34 34.82 -20.10
N VAL A 93 34.30 34.33 -18.84
CA VAL A 93 35.39 33.59 -18.15
C VAL A 93 34.98 33.14 -16.72
N THR A 94 35.60 32.04 -16.28
CA THR A 94 35.43 31.28 -15.01
C THR A 94 36.13 31.90 -13.80
N GLN A 95 35.62 31.69 -12.56
CA GLN A 95 36.35 31.11 -11.38
C GLN A 95 35.54 31.13 -10.05
N ILE A 96 36.10 30.54 -8.98
CA ILE A 96 35.43 30.17 -7.70
C ILE A 96 36.34 30.56 -6.47
N PRO A 97 36.08 30.12 -5.22
CA PRO A 97 35.78 30.95 -4.03
C PRO A 97 37.02 31.41 -3.21
N PRO A 98 36.82 31.99 -2.00
CA PRO A 98 37.05 31.17 -0.80
C PRO A 98 36.18 31.45 0.46
N TYR A 99 36.37 30.55 1.45
CA TYR A 99 36.20 30.60 2.93
C TYR A 99 36.07 31.99 3.64
N ALA A 100 35.52 32.14 4.86
CA ALA A 100 35.50 31.22 6.01
C ALA A 100 34.43 31.49 7.12
N THR A 101 34.33 30.54 8.06
CA THR A 101 33.74 30.54 9.45
C THR A 101 34.46 31.47 10.46
N PRO A 102 34.13 31.56 11.80
CA PRO A 102 33.27 30.71 12.68
C PRO A 102 32.38 31.43 13.74
N THR A 103 31.87 30.65 14.72
CA THR A 103 31.26 30.96 16.07
C THR A 103 29.79 30.48 16.19
N SER A 104 29.30 29.73 17.20
CA SER A 104 29.94 28.93 18.28
C SER A 104 29.03 27.77 18.81
N ARG A 105 28.69 27.75 20.12
CA ARG A 105 27.89 26.76 20.94
C ARG A 105 27.87 27.28 22.42
N PRO A 106 27.32 26.61 23.49
CA PRO A 106 26.65 25.28 23.67
C PRO A 106 25.10 25.41 23.54
N SER A 107 24.16 24.60 24.07
CA SER A 107 24.07 23.39 24.94
C SER A 107 23.05 22.38 24.34
N LYS A 108 22.79 21.12 24.78
CA LYS A 108 22.97 20.29 26.01
C LYS A 108 21.85 20.32 27.08
N ASP A 109 21.19 19.18 27.24
CA ASP A 109 20.89 18.53 28.55
C ASP A 109 20.77 16.99 28.35
N GLN A 110 20.75 16.22 29.44
CA GLN A 110 20.74 14.75 29.50
C GLN A 110 19.84 14.27 30.65
N GLU A 111 19.27 13.07 30.58
CA GLU A 111 18.72 12.43 31.79
C GLU A 111 18.85 10.90 31.79
N ASN A 112 18.97 10.35 33.00
CA ASN A 112 19.28 8.96 33.38
C ASN A 112 18.41 8.59 34.60
N SER A 113 18.07 7.34 34.91
CA SER A 113 18.13 6.05 34.17
C SER A 113 17.38 4.99 35.00
N SER A 114 17.09 3.81 34.45
CA SER A 114 16.59 2.67 35.24
C SER A 114 17.00 1.32 34.68
N ASP A 115 17.61 0.48 35.51
CA ASP A 115 17.94 -0.90 35.18
C ASP A 115 16.70 -1.81 35.24
N GLN A 116 16.65 -2.80 34.35
CA GLN A 116 15.78 -3.98 34.50
C GLN A 116 16.61 -5.24 34.30
N GLU A 117 16.36 -6.26 35.12
CA GLU A 117 17.13 -7.49 35.12
C GLU A 117 17.05 -8.22 33.77
N HIS A 118 18.18 -8.76 33.32
CA HIS A 118 18.32 -9.41 32.02
C HIS A 118 17.75 -10.86 32.04
N VAL A 119 16.43 -10.97 32.21
CA VAL A 119 15.69 -12.24 32.18
C VAL A 119 15.85 -12.88 30.79
N SER A 120 16.01 -14.21 30.75
CA SER A 120 16.52 -14.93 29.57
C SER A 120 15.56 -14.93 28.37
N CYS A 121 15.69 -13.89 27.53
CA CYS A 121 14.94 -13.60 26.30
C CYS A 121 14.61 -14.82 25.42
N TRP A 122 15.50 -15.82 25.36
CA TRP A 122 15.37 -17.01 24.52
C TRP A 122 14.59 -18.19 25.16
N LYS A 123 14.47 -18.24 26.49
CA LYS A 123 13.83 -19.38 27.19
C LYS A 123 12.31 -19.25 27.33
N THR A 124 11.77 -18.03 27.27
CA THR A 124 10.33 -17.76 27.42
C THR A 124 9.55 -17.81 26.10
N VAL A 125 10.25 -17.78 24.95
CA VAL A 125 9.66 -17.66 23.60
C VAL A 125 8.59 -18.72 23.29
N PHE A 126 8.80 -19.96 23.75
CA PHE A 126 7.94 -21.10 23.42
C PHE A 126 6.86 -21.42 24.47
N ARG A 127 6.62 -20.53 25.43
CA ARG A 127 5.45 -20.62 26.33
C ARG A 127 4.45 -19.53 25.97
N ALA A 128 3.22 -19.93 25.64
CA ALA A 128 2.09 -19.02 25.71
C ALA A 128 1.91 -18.59 27.19
N PRO A 129 1.80 -17.29 27.49
CA PRO A 129 1.45 -16.82 28.82
C PRO A 129 -0.07 -16.97 29.05
N ASP A 130 -0.48 -16.99 30.31
CA ASP A 130 -1.90 -16.99 30.65
C ASP A 130 -2.57 -15.66 30.27
N ARG A 131 -3.89 -15.72 30.05
CA ARG A 131 -4.70 -14.70 29.36
C ARG A 131 -4.95 -13.45 30.21
N GLY A 132 -3.88 -12.69 30.46
CA GLY A 132 -3.88 -11.45 31.23
C GLY A 132 -2.49 -10.84 31.44
N GLU A 133 -1.41 -11.60 31.25
CA GLU A 133 -0.04 -11.07 31.40
C GLU A 133 0.46 -10.28 30.18
N ASP A 134 1.46 -9.44 30.43
CA ASP A 134 2.14 -8.63 29.42
C ASP A 134 3.02 -9.48 28.49
N TYR A 135 2.46 -9.88 27.34
CA TYR A 135 3.22 -10.55 26.27
C TYR A 135 4.53 -9.81 25.94
N THR A 136 5.66 -10.50 26.05
CA THR A 136 6.93 -9.97 25.53
C THR A 136 6.89 -9.95 24.00
N ILE A 137 7.35 -8.87 23.36
CA ILE A 137 7.25 -8.69 21.88
C ILE A 137 7.72 -9.92 21.08
N LEU A 138 8.84 -10.54 21.48
CA LEU A 138 9.38 -11.75 20.84
C LEU A 138 8.50 -13.00 21.05
N GLN A 139 7.92 -13.16 22.25
CA GLN A 139 7.00 -14.23 22.59
C GLN A 139 5.69 -14.12 21.78
N THR A 140 5.25 -12.88 21.47
CA THR A 140 4.11 -12.66 20.57
C THR A 140 4.46 -12.99 19.11
N LEU A 141 5.61 -12.53 18.62
CA LEU A 141 6.08 -12.73 17.24
C LEU A 141 6.24 -14.21 16.87
N PHE A 142 6.69 -15.04 17.81
CA PHE A 142 6.85 -16.48 17.63
C PHE A 142 5.68 -17.31 18.18
N SER A 143 4.57 -16.68 18.60
CA SER A 143 3.35 -17.41 18.94
C SER A 143 2.80 -18.15 17.72
N ILE A 144 2.30 -19.37 17.93
CA ILE A 144 1.71 -20.21 16.89
C ILE A 144 0.61 -19.45 16.13
N ASP A 145 -0.24 -18.69 16.84
CA ASP A 145 -1.32 -17.93 16.21
C ASP A 145 -0.79 -16.80 15.31
N MET A 146 0.30 -16.14 15.72
CA MET A 146 0.93 -15.09 14.91
C MET A 146 1.61 -15.68 13.67
N LEU A 147 2.27 -16.84 13.82
CA LEU A 147 2.88 -17.56 12.70
C LEU A 147 1.82 -18.06 11.70
N ILE A 148 0.72 -18.65 12.18
CA ILE A 148 -0.41 -19.06 11.33
C ILE A 148 -0.97 -17.85 10.57
N LEU A 149 -1.23 -16.73 11.27
CA LEU A 149 -1.74 -15.51 10.66
C LEU A 149 -0.76 -14.91 9.64
N PHE A 150 0.55 -14.95 9.93
CA PHE A 150 1.62 -14.48 9.04
C PHE A 150 1.71 -15.33 7.76
N PHE A 151 1.75 -16.66 7.86
CA PHE A 151 1.75 -17.56 6.70
C PHE A 151 0.44 -17.50 5.90
N ALA A 152 -0.71 -17.41 6.56
CA ALA A 152 -2.00 -17.18 5.89
C ALA A 152 -2.03 -15.84 5.14
N THR A 153 -1.37 -14.80 5.66
CA THR A 153 -1.22 -13.50 5.00
C THR A 153 -0.25 -13.58 3.82
N ILE A 154 0.87 -14.31 3.94
CA ILE A 154 1.81 -14.57 2.82
C ILE A 154 1.06 -15.23 1.65
N CYS A 155 0.30 -16.29 1.91
CA CYS A 155 -0.45 -16.99 0.87
C CYS A 155 -1.62 -16.15 0.32
N GLY A 156 -2.39 -15.50 1.21
CA GLY A 156 -3.58 -14.75 0.85
C GLY A 156 -3.30 -13.44 0.13
N VAL A 157 -2.49 -12.56 0.75
CA VAL A 157 -2.15 -11.24 0.21
C VAL A 157 -1.11 -11.39 -0.89
N GLY A 158 -0.10 -12.25 -0.71
CA GLY A 158 0.89 -12.54 -1.74
C GLY A 158 0.28 -13.18 -2.98
N GLY A 159 -0.62 -14.15 -2.81
CA GLY A 159 -1.32 -14.81 -3.93
C GLY A 159 -2.24 -13.86 -4.68
N THR A 160 -3.12 -13.14 -3.98
CA THR A 160 -4.03 -12.17 -4.63
C THR A 160 -3.29 -10.99 -5.27
N LEU A 161 -2.20 -10.49 -4.67
CA LEU A 161 -1.34 -9.49 -5.28
C LEU A 161 -0.61 -10.04 -6.51
N THR A 162 -0.12 -11.28 -6.45
CA THR A 162 0.48 -11.98 -7.61
C THR A 162 -0.53 -12.15 -8.74
N ALA A 163 -1.78 -12.48 -8.44
CA ALA A 163 -2.84 -12.51 -9.43
C ALA A 163 -3.05 -11.12 -10.04
N ILE A 164 -3.12 -10.04 -9.25
CA ILE A 164 -3.29 -8.67 -9.76
C ILE A 164 -2.11 -8.24 -10.66
N ASP A 165 -0.87 -8.45 -10.22
CA ASP A 165 0.33 -8.06 -10.94
C ASP A 165 0.48 -8.84 -12.27
N ASN A 166 0.25 -10.16 -12.25
CA ASN A 166 0.34 -10.99 -13.46
C ASN A 166 -0.90 -10.87 -14.37
N LEU A 167 -2.08 -10.52 -13.84
CA LEU A 167 -3.21 -10.09 -14.68
C LEU A 167 -2.85 -8.81 -15.43
N GLY A 168 -2.21 -7.84 -14.75
CA GLY A 168 -1.64 -6.67 -15.39
C GLY A 168 -0.68 -7.04 -16.52
N GLN A 169 0.31 -7.91 -16.27
CA GLN A 169 1.29 -8.28 -17.30
C GLN A 169 0.71 -9.13 -18.44
N THR A 170 -0.07 -10.17 -18.16
CA THR A 170 -0.67 -11.03 -19.21
C THR A 170 -1.61 -10.24 -20.13
N GLN A 171 -2.29 -9.22 -19.60
CA GLN A 171 -3.21 -8.40 -20.38
C GLN A 171 -2.52 -7.22 -21.10
N ILE A 172 -1.47 -6.63 -20.53
CA ILE A 172 -0.62 -5.64 -21.22
C ILE A 172 0.21 -6.32 -22.33
N GLY A 173 0.72 -7.51 -22.05
CA GLY A 173 1.63 -8.29 -22.89
C GLY A 173 0.94 -9.29 -23.81
N THR A 174 -0.01 -8.83 -24.64
CA THR A 174 -0.47 -9.47 -25.90
C THR A 174 -1.11 -10.88 -25.84
N SER A 175 -0.98 -11.62 -24.73
CA SER A 175 -1.19 -13.08 -24.65
C SER A 175 -2.62 -13.58 -24.88
N LEU A 176 -3.62 -12.71 -24.66
CA LEU A 176 -5.05 -13.01 -24.74
C LEU A 176 -5.79 -12.16 -25.80
N GLY A 177 -5.05 -11.39 -26.62
CA GLY A 177 -5.64 -10.54 -27.68
C GLY A 177 -6.50 -9.37 -27.20
N TYR A 178 -6.58 -9.08 -25.89
CA TYR A 178 -7.42 -8.01 -25.36
C TYR A 178 -7.00 -6.61 -25.81
N THR A 179 -7.98 -5.81 -26.22
CA THR A 179 -7.80 -4.38 -26.55
C THR A 179 -7.42 -3.57 -25.31
N LYS A 180 -6.59 -2.53 -25.47
CA LYS A 180 -6.13 -1.62 -24.40
C LYS A 180 -7.27 -1.10 -23.50
N THR A 181 -8.46 -0.85 -24.07
CA THR A 181 -9.67 -0.43 -23.34
C THR A 181 -10.04 -1.40 -22.22
N SER A 182 -10.01 -2.71 -22.49
CA SER A 182 -10.32 -3.76 -21.52
C SER A 182 -9.32 -3.84 -20.37
N ILE A 183 -8.09 -3.33 -20.55
CA ILE A 183 -7.06 -3.29 -19.51
C ILE A 183 -7.43 -2.26 -18.45
N SER A 184 -7.79 -1.05 -18.89
CA SER A 184 -8.32 -0.02 -18.00
C SER A 184 -9.54 -0.53 -17.23
N THR A 185 -10.45 -1.27 -17.88
CA THR A 185 -11.64 -1.83 -17.22
C THR A 185 -11.30 -2.79 -16.07
N PHE A 186 -10.42 -3.78 -16.26
CA PHE A 186 -10.10 -4.73 -15.18
C PHE A 186 -9.27 -4.09 -14.05
N VAL A 187 -8.33 -3.19 -14.36
CA VAL A 187 -7.59 -2.43 -13.34
C VAL A 187 -8.53 -1.57 -12.49
N SER A 188 -9.49 -0.88 -13.13
CA SER A 188 -10.53 -0.12 -12.42
C SER A 188 -11.42 -1.02 -11.56
N LEU A 189 -11.83 -2.20 -12.06
CA LEU A 189 -12.62 -3.16 -11.28
C LEU A 189 -11.86 -3.67 -10.06
N VAL A 190 -10.60 -4.10 -10.21
CA VAL A 190 -9.76 -4.53 -9.07
C VAL A 190 -9.66 -3.41 -8.02
N SER A 191 -9.50 -2.16 -8.45
CA SER A 191 -9.44 -1.00 -7.55
C SER A 191 -10.75 -0.75 -6.79
N ILE A 192 -11.89 -0.73 -7.50
CA ILE A 192 -13.23 -0.55 -6.91
C ILE A 192 -13.53 -1.67 -5.90
N TRP A 193 -13.29 -2.92 -6.28
CA TRP A 193 -13.58 -4.07 -5.41
C TRP A 193 -12.59 -4.20 -4.26
N ASN A 194 -11.33 -3.74 -4.39
CA ASN A 194 -10.38 -3.59 -3.28
C ASN A 194 -10.88 -2.55 -2.25
N TYR A 195 -11.36 -1.39 -2.70
CA TYR A 195 -12.00 -0.42 -1.79
C TYR A 195 -13.23 -1.01 -1.09
N LEU A 196 -14.16 -1.60 -1.84
CA LEU A 196 -15.36 -2.22 -1.28
C LEU A 196 -15.00 -3.36 -0.32
N GLY A 197 -14.02 -4.20 -0.64
CA GLY A 197 -13.53 -5.28 0.22
C GLY A 197 -13.05 -4.77 1.57
N ARG A 198 -12.33 -3.63 1.60
CA ARG A 198 -11.87 -3.00 2.86
C ARG A 198 -13.03 -2.51 3.71
N VAL A 199 -13.97 -1.77 3.12
CA VAL A 199 -15.11 -1.22 3.86
C VAL A 199 -16.04 -2.34 4.31
N VAL A 200 -16.46 -3.22 3.40
CA VAL A 200 -17.39 -4.32 3.68
C VAL A 200 -16.82 -5.29 4.69
N SER A 201 -15.58 -5.77 4.55
CA SER A 201 -15.01 -6.71 5.55
C SER A 201 -14.88 -6.10 6.94
N GLY A 202 -14.59 -4.79 7.02
CA GLY A 202 -14.56 -4.05 8.28
C GLY A 202 -15.90 -4.09 9.01
N PHE A 203 -16.95 -3.56 8.37
CA PHE A 203 -18.31 -3.54 8.95
C PHE A 203 -18.90 -4.94 9.13
N LEU A 204 -18.71 -5.84 8.16
CA LEU A 204 -19.29 -7.18 8.17
C LEU A 204 -18.65 -8.07 9.24
N SER A 205 -17.33 -7.94 9.48
CA SER A 205 -16.68 -8.63 10.59
C SER A 205 -17.13 -8.11 11.96
N GLU A 206 -17.44 -6.82 12.08
CA GLU A 206 -18.03 -6.27 13.29
C GLU A 206 -19.45 -6.80 13.52
N HIS A 207 -20.27 -6.81 12.48
CA HIS A 207 -21.63 -7.35 12.56
C HIS A 207 -21.62 -8.85 12.95
N PHE A 208 -20.73 -9.65 12.34
CA PHE A 208 -20.61 -11.06 12.65
C PHE A 208 -20.07 -11.34 14.06
N LEU A 209 -19.12 -10.53 14.54
CA LEU A 209 -18.62 -10.65 15.91
C LEU A 209 -19.69 -10.23 16.94
N SER A 210 -20.29 -9.05 16.80
CA SER A 210 -21.24 -8.53 17.80
C SER A 210 -22.57 -9.30 17.82
N LYS A 211 -23.11 -9.70 16.66
CA LYS A 211 -24.42 -10.38 16.59
C LYS A 211 -24.36 -11.90 16.74
N TYR A 212 -23.31 -12.55 16.22
CA TYR A 212 -23.22 -14.01 16.16
C TYR A 212 -22.01 -14.58 16.92
N LYS A 213 -21.19 -13.74 17.56
CA LYS A 213 -19.92 -14.12 18.23
C LYS A 213 -18.96 -14.89 17.31
N PHE A 214 -19.07 -14.66 16.00
CA PHE A 214 -18.33 -15.39 14.99
C PHE A 214 -16.89 -14.85 14.89
N PRO A 215 -15.85 -15.67 15.11
CA PRO A 215 -14.48 -15.18 15.26
C PRO A 215 -13.90 -14.71 13.91
N ARG A 216 -13.31 -13.51 13.89
CA ARG A 216 -12.75 -12.90 12.67
C ARG A 216 -11.74 -13.77 11.90
N PRO A 217 -10.91 -14.63 12.53
CA PRO A 217 -10.08 -15.59 11.80
C PRO A 217 -10.87 -16.50 10.84
N LEU A 218 -12.09 -16.93 11.17
CA LEU A 218 -12.92 -17.72 10.24
C LEU A 218 -13.42 -16.87 9.06
N ILE A 219 -13.67 -15.57 9.25
CA ILE A 219 -14.01 -14.64 8.17
C ILE A 219 -12.80 -14.47 7.23
N LEU A 220 -11.58 -14.44 7.78
CA LEU A 220 -10.36 -14.47 6.99
C LEU A 220 -10.21 -15.80 6.23
N THR A 221 -10.47 -16.96 6.86
CA THR A 221 -10.48 -18.27 6.18
C THR A 221 -11.49 -18.32 5.03
N ILE A 222 -12.72 -17.83 5.23
CA ILE A 222 -13.74 -17.72 4.17
C ILE A 222 -13.24 -16.82 3.03
N THR A 223 -12.63 -15.68 3.36
CA THR A 223 -12.03 -14.77 2.37
C THR A 223 -10.89 -15.44 1.57
N LEU A 224 -10.08 -16.29 2.22
CA LEU A 224 -9.03 -17.09 1.56
C LEU A 224 -9.62 -18.17 0.64
N VAL A 225 -10.67 -18.88 1.06
CA VAL A 225 -11.34 -19.87 0.20
C VAL A 225 -11.98 -19.20 -1.03
N ILE A 226 -12.62 -18.05 -0.85
CA ILE A 226 -13.17 -17.24 -1.96
C ILE A 226 -12.05 -16.75 -2.89
N SER A 227 -10.88 -16.36 -2.36
CA SER A 227 -9.75 -15.98 -3.21
C SER A 227 -9.19 -17.15 -4.02
N CYS A 228 -9.17 -18.37 -3.48
CA CYS A 228 -8.82 -19.58 -4.24
C CYS A 228 -9.77 -19.83 -5.41
N LEU A 229 -11.08 -19.63 -5.23
CA LEU A 229 -12.05 -19.69 -6.35
C LEU A 229 -11.74 -18.63 -7.42
N GLY A 230 -11.33 -17.42 -7.01
CA GLY A 230 -10.87 -16.38 -7.93
C GLY A 230 -9.65 -16.80 -8.77
N HIS A 231 -8.68 -17.51 -8.19
CA HIS A 231 -7.52 -18.03 -8.92
C HIS A 231 -7.92 -19.16 -9.88
N LEU A 232 -8.83 -20.05 -9.48
CA LEU A 232 -9.34 -21.13 -10.34
C LEU A 232 -10.10 -20.59 -11.56
N LEU A 233 -10.87 -19.49 -11.42
CA LEU A 233 -11.54 -18.82 -12.54
C LEU A 233 -10.56 -18.28 -13.59
N ILE A 234 -9.37 -17.82 -13.17
CA ILE A 234 -8.29 -17.42 -14.08
C ILE A 234 -7.71 -18.66 -14.76
N ALA A 235 -7.39 -19.71 -14.00
CA ALA A 235 -6.77 -20.93 -14.51
C ALA A 235 -7.63 -21.69 -15.53
N PHE A 236 -8.96 -21.68 -15.39
CA PHE A 236 -9.88 -22.31 -16.34
C PHE A 236 -10.23 -21.46 -17.57
N ASN A 237 -9.82 -20.18 -17.62
CA ASN A 237 -9.99 -19.26 -18.75
C ASN A 237 -11.41 -19.28 -19.40
N VAL A 238 -12.46 -19.35 -18.58
CA VAL A 238 -13.85 -19.41 -19.07
C VAL A 238 -14.28 -18.05 -19.67
N PRO A 239 -15.19 -18.01 -20.66
CA PRO A 239 -15.67 -16.74 -21.23
C PRO A 239 -16.24 -15.80 -20.16
N GLY A 240 -15.68 -14.58 -20.07
CA GLY A 240 -16.03 -13.62 -19.02
C GLY A 240 -15.47 -13.94 -17.62
N GLY A 241 -14.86 -15.10 -17.41
CA GLY A 241 -14.28 -15.53 -16.13
C GLY A 241 -13.23 -14.57 -15.59
N LEU A 242 -12.47 -13.91 -16.47
CA LEU A 242 -11.50 -12.89 -16.10
C LEU A 242 -12.15 -11.67 -15.40
N TYR A 243 -13.33 -11.24 -15.86
CA TYR A 243 -14.12 -10.17 -15.23
C TYR A 243 -14.55 -10.56 -13.82
N VAL A 244 -15.10 -11.77 -13.66
CA VAL A 244 -15.52 -12.30 -12.35
C VAL A 244 -14.31 -12.49 -11.43
N ALA A 245 -13.18 -12.96 -11.95
CA ALA A 245 -11.94 -13.08 -11.20
C ALA A 245 -11.40 -11.72 -10.72
N SER A 246 -11.38 -10.68 -11.56
CA SER A 246 -10.98 -9.32 -11.14
C SER A 246 -11.82 -8.79 -9.97
N ILE A 247 -13.14 -9.05 -10.00
CA ILE A 247 -14.06 -8.71 -8.90
C ILE A 247 -13.71 -9.48 -7.63
N VAL A 248 -13.62 -10.81 -7.72
CA VAL A 248 -13.38 -11.71 -6.56
C VAL A 248 -12.01 -11.46 -5.94
N ILE A 249 -10.94 -11.40 -6.74
CA ILE A 249 -9.57 -11.16 -6.29
C ILE A 249 -9.42 -9.76 -5.70
N GLY A 250 -9.98 -8.73 -6.36
CA GLY A 250 -9.99 -7.36 -5.84
C GLY A 250 -10.65 -7.27 -4.46
N PHE A 251 -11.85 -7.85 -4.32
CA PHE A 251 -12.56 -7.89 -3.03
C PHE A 251 -11.76 -8.63 -1.95
N CYS A 252 -11.18 -9.79 -2.25
CA CYS A 252 -10.42 -10.56 -1.27
C CYS A 252 -9.13 -9.84 -0.83
N PHE A 253 -8.37 -9.27 -1.76
CA PHE A 253 -7.18 -8.48 -1.46
C PHE A 253 -7.51 -7.24 -0.61
N GLY A 254 -8.64 -6.60 -0.87
CA GLY A 254 -9.16 -5.52 -0.02
C GLY A 254 -9.53 -6.00 1.38
N ALA A 255 -10.29 -7.10 1.46
CA ALA A 255 -10.85 -7.63 2.70
C ALA A 255 -9.79 -8.17 3.69
N GLN A 256 -8.68 -8.72 3.18
CA GLN A 256 -7.61 -9.28 4.02
C GLN A 256 -6.99 -8.24 4.97
N TRP A 257 -6.83 -6.98 4.55
CA TRP A 257 -6.12 -5.97 5.33
C TRP A 257 -6.83 -5.54 6.63
N PRO A 258 -8.12 -5.13 6.64
CA PRO A 258 -8.83 -4.83 7.89
C PRO A 258 -8.99 -6.05 8.79
N LEU A 259 -9.22 -7.24 8.22
CA LEU A 259 -9.32 -8.49 8.97
C LEU A 259 -8.01 -8.80 9.72
N LEU A 260 -6.86 -8.76 9.02
CA LEU A 260 -5.53 -8.95 9.61
C LEU A 260 -5.30 -8.04 10.81
N TYR A 261 -5.56 -6.74 10.65
CA TYR A 261 -5.34 -5.75 11.71
C TYR A 261 -6.33 -5.92 12.87
N ALA A 262 -7.60 -6.23 12.60
CA ALA A 262 -8.60 -6.48 13.64
C ALA A 262 -8.22 -7.70 14.49
N ILE A 263 -7.86 -8.83 13.84
CA ILE A 263 -7.42 -10.06 14.48
C ILE A 263 -6.20 -9.80 15.38
N ILE A 264 -5.16 -9.10 14.90
CA ILE A 264 -3.98 -8.77 15.71
C ILE A 264 -4.35 -7.95 16.95
N SER A 265 -5.31 -7.02 16.84
CA SER A 265 -5.77 -6.21 17.98
C SER A 265 -6.58 -7.00 19.02
N GLU A 266 -7.27 -8.05 18.60
CA GLU A 266 -8.14 -8.89 19.44
C GLU A 266 -7.37 -10.00 20.14
N LEU A 267 -6.40 -10.58 19.43
CA LEU A 267 -5.60 -11.72 19.85
C LEU A 267 -4.46 -11.32 20.80
N PHE A 268 -3.82 -10.17 20.55
CA PHE A 268 -2.64 -9.69 21.31
C PHE A 268 -2.83 -8.35 22.01
N GLY A 269 -4.04 -7.78 21.95
CA GLY A 269 -4.38 -6.52 22.59
C GLY A 269 -3.69 -5.29 21.96
N LEU A 270 -3.71 -4.17 22.69
CA LEU A 270 -3.32 -2.84 22.16
C LEU A 270 -1.95 -2.33 22.65
N LYS A 271 -1.23 -3.08 23.50
CA LYS A 271 0.05 -2.64 24.08
C LYS A 271 1.17 -2.57 23.05
N TYR A 272 1.42 -3.68 22.34
CA TYR A 272 2.46 -3.78 21.29
C TYR A 272 1.87 -3.83 19.87
N TYR A 273 0.58 -3.49 19.72
CA TYR A 273 -0.18 -3.55 18.46
C TYR A 273 0.53 -2.87 17.27
N SER A 274 1.20 -1.73 17.49
CA SER A 274 2.00 -1.03 16.49
C SER A 274 3.08 -1.92 15.87
N THR A 275 3.84 -2.65 16.70
CA THR A 275 4.90 -3.57 16.24
C THR A 275 4.30 -4.79 15.54
N LEU A 276 3.26 -5.38 16.12
CA LEU A 276 2.65 -6.63 15.65
C LEU A 276 1.96 -6.46 14.29
N TYR A 277 1.18 -5.40 14.11
CA TYR A 277 0.49 -5.15 12.84
C TYR A 277 1.49 -4.77 11.74
N ASN A 278 2.55 -4.01 12.06
CA ASN A 278 3.61 -3.71 11.09
C ASN A 278 4.36 -4.99 10.68
N PHE A 279 4.74 -5.86 11.61
CA PHE A 279 5.32 -7.17 11.30
C PHE A 279 4.39 -8.01 10.41
N GLY A 280 3.09 -8.08 10.77
CA GLY A 280 2.06 -8.73 9.94
C GLY A 280 1.98 -8.17 8.51
N SER A 281 2.26 -6.87 8.31
CA SER A 281 2.30 -6.28 6.96
C SER A 281 3.50 -6.69 6.12
N VAL A 282 4.62 -7.12 6.72
CA VAL A 282 5.82 -7.62 6.01
C VAL A 282 5.54 -8.94 5.28
N ALA A 283 4.49 -9.68 5.66
CA ALA A 283 3.99 -10.83 4.93
C ALA A 283 3.64 -10.49 3.45
N SER A 284 3.19 -9.27 3.16
CA SER A 284 2.81 -8.86 1.80
C SER A 284 4.00 -8.80 0.84
N PRO A 285 5.09 -8.05 1.08
CA PRO A 285 6.27 -8.04 0.19
C PRO A 285 7.02 -9.37 0.18
N ILE A 286 6.99 -10.17 1.26
CA ILE A 286 7.54 -11.53 1.25
C ILE A 286 6.74 -12.43 0.31
N GLY A 287 5.40 -12.41 0.43
CA GLY A 287 4.50 -13.20 -0.40
C GLY A 287 4.58 -12.81 -1.88
N SER A 288 4.57 -11.52 -2.20
CA SER A 288 4.72 -11.09 -3.60
C SER A 288 6.12 -11.33 -4.16
N TYR A 289 7.20 -11.19 -3.38
CA TYR A 289 8.53 -11.58 -3.86
C TYR A 289 8.60 -13.08 -4.18
N LEU A 290 8.07 -13.94 -3.29
CA LEU A 290 8.09 -15.38 -3.50
C LEU A 290 7.23 -15.78 -4.72
N LEU A 291 6.01 -15.24 -4.83
CA LEU A 291 5.04 -15.69 -5.82
C LEU A 291 5.17 -14.96 -7.17
N ASN A 292 5.46 -13.66 -7.22
CA ASN A 292 5.82 -12.98 -8.48
C ASN A 292 7.22 -13.35 -8.96
N VAL A 293 8.26 -13.16 -8.13
CA VAL A 293 9.65 -13.20 -8.63
C VAL A 293 10.21 -14.62 -8.71
N ARG A 294 9.91 -15.50 -7.74
CA ARG A 294 10.44 -16.87 -7.76
C ARG A 294 9.54 -17.88 -8.46
N VAL A 295 8.21 -17.75 -8.34
CA VAL A 295 7.26 -18.69 -8.99
C VAL A 295 6.87 -18.20 -10.39
N ALA A 296 6.08 -17.12 -10.51
CA ALA A 296 5.61 -16.63 -11.81
C ALA A 296 6.77 -16.25 -12.75
N GLY A 297 7.77 -15.51 -12.25
CA GLY A 297 8.95 -15.11 -13.01
C GLY A 297 9.80 -16.27 -13.54
N HIS A 298 9.74 -17.46 -12.93
CA HIS A 298 10.42 -18.66 -13.44
C HIS A 298 9.51 -19.56 -14.32
N LEU A 299 8.21 -19.28 -14.35
CA LEU A 299 7.22 -19.97 -15.19
C LEU A 299 6.94 -19.23 -16.50
N TYR A 300 6.95 -17.89 -16.50
CA TYR A 300 6.66 -17.06 -17.69
C TYR A 300 7.89 -16.75 -18.56
N TYR A 301 9.11 -16.90 -18.04
CA TYR A 301 10.37 -16.64 -18.76
C TYR A 301 11.13 -17.94 -19.06
N LYS A 302 10.42 -18.92 -19.64
CA LYS A 302 10.91 -20.26 -19.95
C LYS A 302 10.34 -20.78 -21.27
#